data_AF-A0A5Y1YFA8-F1
#
_entry.id   AF-A0A5Y1YFA8-F1
#
_cell.length_a   1.000
_cell.length_b   1.000
_cell.length_c   1.000
_cell.angle_alpha   90.00
_cell.angle_beta   90.00
_cell.angle_gamma   90.00
#
_symmetry.space_group_name_H-M   'P 1'
#
loop_
_entity.id
_entity.type
_entity.pdbx_description
1 polymer ?
#
loop_
_entity_poly.entity_id
_entity_poly.type
_entity_poly.pdbx_seq_one_letter_code
_entity_poly.pdbx_strand_id
1 'polypeptide(L)' 'MNKGSSLAEKLIGQSRYRVDVHGCTEFLDVLRYSAVESLSQPWRYDVAVTCSSADIAC' A
#
# COMPACT_ATOMS: atom_id res chain seq x y z
N MET A 1 -26.31 -12.62 -7.29
CA MET A 1 -25.04 -12.09 -7.85
C MET A 1 -23.93 -12.22 -6.83
N ASN A 2 -22.85 -12.93 -7.19
CA ASN A 2 -21.71 -13.24 -6.34
C ASN A 2 -20.89 -11.98 -6.03
N LYS A 3 -21.07 -11.40 -4.83
CA LYS A 3 -20.24 -10.27 -4.34
C LYS A 3 -18.75 -10.62 -4.15
N GLY A 4 -18.38 -11.89 -4.27
CA GLY A 4 -17.01 -12.38 -4.10
C GLY A 4 -16.08 -12.22 -5.31
N SER A 5 -16.62 -11.97 -6.52
CA SER A 5 -15.77 -11.82 -7.73
C SER A 5 -14.97 -10.50 -7.72
N SER A 6 -15.60 -9.40 -7.25
CA SER A 6 -15.02 -8.07 -7.42
C SER A 6 -13.75 -7.81 -6.60
N LEU A 7 -13.58 -8.47 -5.46
CA LEU A 7 -12.38 -8.29 -4.63
C LEU A 7 -11.20 -9.09 -5.20
N ALA A 8 -11.46 -10.32 -5.66
CA ALA A 8 -10.45 -11.18 -6.27
C ALA A 8 -9.97 -10.62 -7.62
N GLU A 9 -10.87 -10.07 -8.44
CA GLU A 9 -10.53 -9.39 -9.70
C GLU A 9 -9.70 -8.12 -9.46
N LYS A 10 -9.96 -7.38 -8.38
CA LYS A 10 -9.21 -6.16 -8.04
C LYS A 10 -7.77 -6.44 -7.62
N LEU A 11 -7.48 -7.64 -7.12
CA LEU A 11 -6.15 -8.05 -6.66
C LEU A 11 -5.22 -8.47 -7.82
N ILE A 12 -5.78 -8.81 -8.99
CA ILE A 12 -5.00 -9.20 -10.17
C ILE A 12 -4.38 -7.93 -10.75
N GLY A 13 -3.10 -7.69 -10.44
CA GLY A 13 -2.34 -6.51 -10.89
C GLY A 13 -1.94 -5.56 -9.76
N GLN A 14 -2.41 -5.78 -8.54
CA GLN A 14 -1.98 -5.02 -7.36
C GLN A 14 -0.67 -5.57 -6.79
N SER A 15 0.07 -4.70 -6.12
CA SER A 15 1.23 -5.13 -5.34
C SER A 15 0.82 -6.12 -4.25
N ARG A 16 1.68 -7.12 -4.01
CA ARG A 16 1.49 -8.07 -2.89
C ARG A 16 1.68 -7.41 -1.53
N TYR A 17 2.27 -6.21 -1.51
CA TYR A 17 2.50 -5.42 -0.32
C TYR A 17 1.40 -4.37 -0.18
N ARG A 18 0.92 -4.19 1.04
CA ARG A 18 -0.09 -3.19 1.38
C ARG A 18 0.48 -2.24 2.42
N VAL A 19 0.18 -0.96 2.27
CA VAL A 19 0.43 0.05 3.29
C VAL A 19 -0.87 0.79 3.58
N ASP A 20 -1.19 0.96 4.86
CA ASP A 20 -2.31 1.77 5.32
C ASP A 20 -1.72 2.90 6.16
N VAL A 21 -2.08 4.14 5.83
CA VAL A 21 -1.68 5.34 6.59
C VAL A 21 -2.88 5.81 7.38
N HIS A 22 -2.71 5.99 8.69
CA HIS A 22 -3.81 6.45 9.54
C HIS A 22 -4.32 7.82 9.08
N GLY A 23 -5.62 7.93 8.83
CA GLY A 23 -6.27 9.13 8.31
C GLY A 23 -6.30 9.25 6.78
N CYS A 24 -5.54 8.40 6.06
CA CYS A 24 -5.59 8.36 4.61
C CYS A 24 -6.74 7.46 4.14
N THR A 25 -7.68 8.03 3.38
CA THR A 25 -8.80 7.29 2.77
C THR A 25 -8.45 6.72 1.40
N GLU A 26 -7.36 7.20 0.81
CA GLU A 26 -6.95 6.80 -0.52
C GLU A 26 -6.31 5.42 -0.54
N PHE A 27 -6.53 4.71 -1.65
CA PHE A 27 -5.83 3.46 -1.88
C PHE A 27 -4.39 3.74 -2.36
N LEU A 28 -3.41 3.20 -1.64
CA LEU A 28 -1.99 3.33 -1.93
C LEU A 28 -1.45 2.00 -2.49
N ASP A 29 -1.19 1.95 -3.79
CA ASP A 29 -0.61 0.77 -4.44
C ASP A 29 0.91 0.80 -4.34
N VAL A 30 1.51 -0.23 -3.72
CA VAL A 30 2.94 -0.25 -3.40
C VAL A 30 3.76 -0.61 -4.63
N LEU A 31 4.48 0.37 -5.18
CA LEU A 31 5.36 0.15 -6.34
C LEU A 31 6.69 -0.49 -5.96
N ARG A 32 7.32 -0.01 -4.87
CA ARG A 32 8.61 -0.49 -4.38
C ARG A 32 8.70 -0.35 -2.87
N TYR A 33 9.42 -1.27 -2.26
CA TYR A 33 9.69 -1.30 -0.83
C TYR A 33 11.18 -1.61 -0.56
N SER A 34 11.76 -0.96 0.44
CA SER A 34 13.08 -1.26 0.99
C SER A 34 13.05 -1.09 2.52
N ALA A 35 13.79 -1.94 3.23
CA ALA A 35 13.79 -1.99 4.69
C ALA A 35 15.20 -2.08 5.25
N VAL A 36 15.40 -1.40 6.37
CA VAL A 36 16.57 -1.58 7.24
C VAL A 36 16.08 -1.85 8.65
N GLU A 37 16.41 -3.02 9.17
CA GLU A 37 16.08 -3.46 10.52
C GLU A 37 17.35 -3.96 11.22
N SER A 38 17.52 -3.56 12.49
CA SER A 38 18.64 -4.00 13.32
C SER A 38 18.25 -3.96 14.78
N LEU A 39 18.81 -4.87 15.58
CA LEU A 39 18.52 -4.94 17.01
C LEU A 39 18.93 -3.64 17.71
N SER A 40 18.04 -3.14 18.56
CA SER A 40 18.25 -1.91 19.34
C SER A 40 18.47 -0.65 18.48
N GLN A 41 18.06 -0.67 17.21
CA GLN A 41 18.01 0.49 16.33
C GLN A 41 16.57 0.71 15.83
N PRO A 42 16.16 1.95 15.54
CA PRO A 42 14.89 2.21 14.87
C PRO A 42 14.86 1.52 13.52
N TRP A 43 13.73 0.89 13.21
CA TRP A 43 13.47 0.38 11.87
C TRP A 43 13.19 1.53 10.90
N ARG A 44 13.53 1.34 9.63
CA ARG A 44 13.18 2.27 8.57
C ARG A 44 12.67 1.50 7.36
N TYR A 45 11.53 1.94 6.85
CA TYR A 45 10.96 1.46 5.60
C TYR A 45 10.83 2.63 4.63
N ASP A 46 11.41 2.47 3.43
CA ASP A 46 11.19 3.38 2.32
C ASP A 46 10.19 2.70 1.36
N VAL A 47 8.99 3.28 1.25
CA VAL A 47 7.89 2.73 0.45
C VAL A 47 7.48 3.75 -0.61
N ALA A 48 7.66 3.38 -1.88
CA ALA A 48 7.15 4.15 -3.00
C ALA A 48 5.76 3.63 -3.35
N VAL A 49 4.77 4.52 -3.40
CA VAL A 49 3.38 4.20 -3.70
C VAL A 49 2.90 4.96 -4.92
N THR A 50 1.90 4.41 -5.59
CA THR A 50 1.08 5.11 -6.59
C THR A 50 -0.34 5.23 -6.06
N CYS A 51 -1.04 6.27 -6.47
CA CYS A 51 -2.41 6.53 -6.08
C CYS A 51 -3.18 7.08 -7.29
N SER A 52 -4.48 6.81 -7.34
CA SER A 52 -5.37 7.42 -8.34
C SER A 52 -5.66 8.89 -8.05
N SER A 53 -5.54 9.34 -6.79
CA SER A 53 -5.69 10.74 -6.44
C SER A 53 -4.44 11.52 -6.86
N ALA A 54 -4.66 12.69 -7.47
CA ALA A 54 -3.58 13.60 -7.85
C ALA A 54 -2.97 14.32 -6.64
N ASP A 55 -3.73 14.45 -5.55
CA ASP A 55 -3.26 15.01 -4.28
C ASP A 55 -3.77 14.14 -3.12
N ILE A 56 -2.87 13.83 -2.19
CA ILE A 56 -3.22 13.07 -0.99
C ILE A 56 -3.38 14.11 0.10
N ALA A 57 -4.62 14.51 0.37
CA ALA A 57 -4.93 15.31 1.54
C ALA A 57 -4.75 14.42 2.79
N CYS A 58 -3.53 14.41 3.34
CA CYS A 58 -3.18 13.71 4.57
C CYS A 58 -3.29 14.61 5.81
#